data_AF-A0A945EVC0-F1
#
_entry.id   AF-A0A945EVC0-F1
#
_cell.length_a   1.000
_cell.length_b   1.000
_cell.length_c   1.000
_cell.angle_alpha   90.00
_cell.angle_beta   90.00
_cell.angle_gamma   90.00
#
_symmetry.space_group_name_H-M   'P 1'
#
loop_
_entity.id
_entity.type
_entity.pdbx_description
1 polymer ?
#
loop_
_entity_poly.entity_id
_entity_poly.type
_entity_poly.pdbx_seq_one_letter_code
_entity_poly.pdbx_strand_id
1 'polypeptide(L)'
;MNVFKRNFLLLFTFFIALPCFGWSLPKLSLNPAEQQQHIADAWADNAASLANMGGDESDSNSPNSGFDPADKIHGFSDIVGGVPQEVANIVDSFKNPKKYLDAGVKVPTAVLFVGEPGTGKTSIARAVVQEVGGALVSRSGSDFVEIWVGNGARKIRAAFAEARNIASRTRKKVFLFIDEIDAIGKRTDDGQQQNSEVQQTINALLKEMSGIEGYSSVIVMAATNFVQNVDPALMRSGRFTVIDIPLPDASKRELIFKHYCKNKKLSSNVDLAKIAEHTNNFTPADIEELVNNVSSLALQKNQGELTRELFVQGIKSIWHDRKNQGQKNININLSALDIAFQEEASDEQPTHGLGFQQLAGDIEPEIQGVVHYLQHPEDYKHYGVKEPKGILMVGSPGTGKTSLARALAQEAGCEFISVKGSEFVEIWVGNGAKRVRELFDKARKHRGKTIIFIDEIDSIGSRSQGANHQEARQTVTELLGQMDGFEQDDSIMVIAATNCPETLDPALLRPGRFDVTIEIGLPDKAKRISVLEFYCKEKPMGFDINFAELAQATEGFSPADLKNLVNEAAKAAMNDPECRTINRKHFMLALTKLGVQQKIKEENKLNGYLPAYLQ
;
A
#
# COMPACT_ATOMS: atom_id res chain seq x y z
N MET A 1 40.72 3.08 -36.97
CA MET A 1 41.98 2.30 -37.03
C MET A 1 43.08 3.20 -36.53
N ASN A 2 43.89 2.68 -35.61
CA ASN A 2 45.02 3.27 -34.89
C ASN A 2 44.72 4.21 -33.70
N VAL A 3 45.26 3.76 -32.58
CA VAL A 3 45.44 4.43 -31.28
C VAL A 3 44.19 4.58 -30.42
N PHE A 4 43.83 3.51 -29.69
CA PHE A 4 43.52 3.54 -28.24
C PHE A 4 43.20 2.12 -27.70
N LYS A 5 43.91 1.09 -28.22
CA LYS A 5 44.05 -0.22 -27.59
C LYS A 5 45.28 -0.18 -26.68
N ARG A 6 45.13 0.37 -25.47
CA ARG A 6 46.17 0.30 -24.44
C ARG A 6 45.50 0.64 -23.11
N ASN A 7 45.01 -0.38 -22.39
CA ASN A 7 44.84 -0.36 -20.92
C ASN A 7 44.22 -1.60 -20.28
N PHE A 8 44.07 -2.75 -20.95
CA PHE A 8 43.55 -3.94 -20.23
C PHE A 8 44.35 -5.23 -20.40
N LEU A 9 45.60 -5.12 -20.84
CA LEU A 9 46.53 -6.25 -20.91
C LEU A 9 47.76 -5.97 -20.01
N LEU A 10 47.53 -5.82 -18.70
CA LEU A 10 48.58 -5.67 -17.70
C LEU A 10 48.11 -6.25 -16.35
N LEU A 11 47.81 -7.55 -16.33
CA LEU A 11 47.65 -8.30 -15.07
C LEU A 11 48.35 -9.66 -15.07
N PHE A 12 49.20 -9.94 -16.07
CA PHE A 12 49.95 -11.19 -16.12
C PHE A 12 51.34 -10.99 -16.74
N THR A 13 52.23 -10.33 -16.01
CA THR A 13 53.71 -10.53 -16.05
C THR A 13 54.34 -9.62 -15.02
N PHE A 14 54.39 -10.03 -13.76
CA PHE A 14 55.26 -9.41 -12.76
C PHE A 14 55.76 -10.48 -11.78
N PHE A 15 56.67 -11.31 -12.27
CA PHE A 15 57.66 -12.01 -11.45
C PHE A 15 58.95 -12.07 -12.26
N ILE A 16 60.08 -11.84 -11.59
CA ILE A 16 61.47 -11.83 -12.08
C ILE A 16 61.99 -10.47 -12.56
N ALA A 17 62.37 -9.59 -11.60
CA ALA A 17 63.65 -8.87 -11.53
C ALA A 17 63.55 -7.67 -10.53
N LEU A 18 63.99 -7.88 -9.29
CA LEU A 18 64.47 -6.83 -8.36
C LEU A 18 65.94 -6.48 -8.73
N PRO A 19 66.55 -5.31 -8.40
CA PRO A 19 66.34 -4.54 -7.17
C PRO A 19 66.33 -2.99 -7.33
N CYS A 20 65.82 -2.28 -6.32
CA CYS A 20 66.29 -1.00 -5.77
C CYS A 20 65.15 -0.29 -5.04
N PHE A 21 65.48 0.31 -3.88
CA PHE A 21 64.61 0.95 -2.89
C PHE A 21 63.89 -0.01 -1.95
N GLY A 22 64.58 -0.30 -0.85
CA GLY A 22 64.03 -1.00 0.29
C GLY A 22 63.06 -0.14 1.08
N TRP A 23 62.04 -0.81 1.60
CA TRP A 23 61.55 -0.68 2.97
C TRP A 23 61.05 -2.07 3.41
N SER A 24 61.31 -2.41 4.67
CA SER A 24 61.28 -3.78 5.21
C SER A 24 59.94 -4.12 5.86
N LEU A 25 59.39 -5.31 5.61
CA LEU A 25 58.39 -5.98 6.47
C LEU A 25 58.58 -7.52 6.38
N PRO A 26 58.14 -8.29 7.40
CA PRO A 26 58.86 -9.46 7.89
C PRO A 26 58.54 -10.79 7.17
N LYS A 27 59.51 -11.70 7.24
CA LYS A 27 59.48 -13.06 6.67
C LYS A 27 58.37 -13.92 7.30
N LEU A 28 57.43 -14.39 6.49
CA LEU A 28 56.65 -15.60 6.74
C LEU A 28 57.03 -16.61 5.66
N SER A 29 57.92 -17.53 6.02
CA SER A 29 58.31 -18.67 5.19
C SER A 29 57.41 -19.86 5.53
N LEU A 30 56.45 -20.19 4.68
CA LEU A 30 55.84 -21.52 4.65
C LEU A 30 56.49 -22.33 3.54
N ASN A 31 56.77 -23.60 3.84
CA ASN A 31 57.57 -24.50 3.03
C ASN A 31 56.76 -24.99 1.82
N PRO A 32 57.31 -25.08 0.58
CA PRO A 32 56.55 -25.43 -0.62
C PRO A 32 55.83 -26.79 -0.58
N ALA A 33 56.26 -27.70 0.30
CA ALA A 33 55.61 -29.00 0.49
C ALA A 33 54.23 -28.88 1.16
N GLU A 34 54.05 -27.95 2.11
CA GLU A 34 52.76 -27.76 2.81
C GLU A 34 51.73 -27.07 1.91
N GLN A 35 52.18 -26.21 0.99
CA GLN A 35 51.30 -25.59 -0.01
C GLN A 35 50.82 -26.59 -1.06
N GLN A 36 51.65 -27.56 -1.46
CA GLN A 36 51.25 -28.59 -2.42
C GLN A 36 50.23 -29.57 -1.82
N GLN A 37 50.31 -29.85 -0.52
CA GLN A 37 49.37 -30.75 0.15
C GLN A 37 47.99 -30.10 0.34
N HIS A 38 47.93 -28.82 0.70
CA HIS A 38 46.66 -28.08 0.74
C HIS A 38 45.98 -27.91 -0.64
N ILE A 39 46.77 -27.81 -1.71
CA ILE A 39 46.23 -27.76 -3.08
C ILE A 39 45.76 -29.16 -3.51
N ALA A 40 46.48 -30.22 -3.15
CA ALA A 40 46.07 -31.59 -3.45
C ALA A 40 44.78 -31.99 -2.73
N ASP A 41 44.60 -31.61 -1.46
CA ASP A 41 43.38 -31.88 -0.69
C ASP A 41 42.19 -31.08 -1.25
N ALA A 42 42.40 -29.82 -1.65
CA ALA A 42 41.37 -29.00 -2.31
C ALA A 42 40.98 -29.50 -3.72
N TRP A 43 41.86 -30.25 -4.38
CA TRP A 43 41.59 -30.88 -5.68
C TRP A 43 40.94 -32.26 -5.53
N ALA A 44 41.23 -33.00 -4.46
CA ALA A 44 40.58 -34.28 -4.16
C ALA A 44 39.08 -34.11 -3.82
N ASP A 45 38.74 -33.08 -3.04
CA ASP A 45 37.35 -32.76 -2.71
C ASP A 45 36.54 -32.31 -3.95
N ASN A 46 37.18 -31.60 -4.88
CA ASN A 46 36.55 -31.20 -6.15
C ASN A 46 36.43 -32.36 -7.15
N ALA A 47 37.40 -33.28 -7.19
CA ALA A 47 37.35 -34.46 -8.06
C ALA A 47 36.25 -35.46 -7.65
N ALA A 48 35.98 -35.59 -6.34
CA ALA A 48 34.86 -36.39 -5.85
C ALA A 48 33.49 -35.78 -6.22
N SER A 49 33.41 -34.45 -6.36
CA SER A 49 32.19 -33.76 -6.85
C SER A 49 31.97 -33.94 -8.37
N LEU A 50 33.05 -34.15 -9.13
CA LEU A 50 33.04 -34.28 -10.59
C LEU A 50 32.84 -35.72 -11.08
N ALA A 51 33.10 -36.74 -10.25
CA ALA A 51 32.94 -38.16 -10.60
C ALA A 51 31.47 -38.65 -10.64
N ASN A 52 30.50 -37.83 -10.19
CA ASN A 52 29.06 -38.13 -10.32
C ASN A 52 28.42 -37.54 -11.60
N MET A 53 29.22 -36.98 -12.52
CA MET A 53 28.77 -36.52 -13.83
C MET A 53 29.42 -37.33 -14.94
N GLY A 54 28.90 -38.53 -15.20
CA GLY A 54 29.27 -39.37 -16.33
C GLY A 54 28.12 -40.29 -16.72
N GLY A 55 27.35 -39.89 -17.73
CA GLY A 55 26.26 -40.68 -18.30
C GLY A 55 25.60 -40.01 -19.51
N ASP A 56 26.15 -40.32 -20.68
CA ASP A 56 25.59 -40.26 -22.05
C ASP A 56 25.22 -38.91 -22.68
N GLU A 57 26.18 -38.37 -23.45
CA GLU A 57 25.97 -37.47 -24.59
C GLU A 57 25.37 -38.24 -25.78
N SER A 58 24.13 -37.94 -26.15
CA SER A 58 23.65 -38.07 -27.53
C SER A 58 22.76 -36.89 -27.90
N ASP A 59 23.25 -36.09 -28.84
CA ASP A 59 22.58 -35.08 -29.67
C ASP A 59 21.37 -34.33 -29.08
N SER A 60 21.64 -33.19 -28.42
CA SER A 60 20.61 -32.16 -28.19
C SER A 60 21.17 -30.74 -28.27
N ASN A 61 21.40 -30.25 -29.50
CA ASN A 61 21.38 -28.81 -29.75
C ASN A 61 19.91 -28.37 -29.94
N SER A 62 19.14 -28.45 -28.85
CA SER A 62 17.81 -27.87 -28.73
C SER A 62 17.90 -26.63 -27.84
N PRO A 63 17.30 -25.48 -28.21
CA PRO A 63 17.24 -24.34 -27.31
C PRO A 63 16.53 -24.78 -26.03
N ASN A 64 17.14 -24.47 -24.87
CA ASN A 64 16.57 -24.71 -23.55
C ASN A 64 15.06 -24.40 -23.57
N SER A 65 14.24 -25.45 -23.62
CA SER A 65 12.85 -25.34 -23.22
C SER A 65 12.89 -24.91 -21.76
N GLY A 66 12.51 -23.66 -21.49
CA GLY A 66 12.41 -23.09 -20.15
C GLY A 66 11.30 -23.78 -19.35
N PHE A 67 11.51 -25.06 -19.05
CA PHE A 67 10.65 -25.91 -18.27
C PHE A 67 11.44 -26.20 -16.99
N ASP A 68 11.10 -25.52 -15.90
CA ASP A 68 11.48 -25.99 -14.58
C ASP A 68 10.50 -27.12 -14.20
N PRO A 69 10.93 -28.39 -14.15
CA PRO A 69 10.04 -29.52 -13.87
C PRO A 69 9.51 -29.54 -12.43
N ALA A 70 10.03 -28.67 -11.54
CA ALA A 70 9.58 -28.55 -10.15
C ALA A 70 8.33 -27.66 -9.98
N ASP A 71 7.98 -26.84 -10.99
CA ASP A 71 6.79 -26.01 -10.95
C ASP A 71 5.54 -26.86 -11.20
N LYS A 72 4.86 -27.27 -10.12
CA LYS A 72 3.52 -27.86 -10.20
C LYS A 72 2.62 -26.91 -10.98
N ILE A 73 2.15 -27.34 -12.15
CA ILE A 73 1.33 -26.52 -13.03
C ILE A 73 -0.06 -26.38 -12.39
N HIS A 74 -0.45 -25.13 -12.16
CA HIS A 74 -1.63 -24.71 -11.39
C HIS A 74 -2.83 -24.39 -12.31
N GLY A 75 -3.93 -25.13 -12.16
CA GLY A 75 -5.19 -24.84 -12.87
C GLY A 75 -5.94 -23.67 -12.24
N PHE A 76 -7.13 -23.32 -12.74
CA PHE A 76 -7.95 -22.27 -12.12
C PHE A 76 -8.31 -22.56 -10.65
N SER A 77 -8.43 -23.83 -10.29
CA SER A 77 -8.65 -24.29 -8.91
C SER A 77 -7.50 -23.95 -7.96
N ASP A 78 -6.30 -23.75 -8.49
CA ASP A 78 -5.10 -23.49 -7.71
C ASP A 78 -4.81 -21.99 -7.57
N ILE A 79 -5.55 -21.13 -8.30
CA ILE A 79 -5.51 -19.68 -8.14
C ILE A 79 -6.36 -19.28 -6.94
N VAL A 80 -5.67 -18.99 -5.85
CA VAL A 80 -6.29 -18.58 -4.60
C VAL A 80 -6.88 -17.17 -4.73
N GLY A 81 -8.14 -17.00 -4.30
CA GLY A 81 -8.89 -15.75 -4.49
C GLY A 81 -9.66 -15.68 -5.83
N GLY A 82 -9.54 -16.71 -6.66
CA GLY A 82 -10.28 -16.84 -7.92
C GLY A 82 -9.68 -16.04 -9.07
N VAL A 83 -10.24 -16.28 -10.25
CA VAL A 83 -9.78 -15.68 -11.50
C VAL A 83 -10.82 -14.64 -11.96
N PRO A 84 -10.42 -13.47 -12.50
CA PRO A 84 -11.37 -12.50 -13.04
C PRO A 84 -12.28 -13.12 -14.11
N GLN A 85 -13.55 -12.72 -14.13
CA GLN A 85 -14.54 -13.26 -15.07
C GLN A 85 -14.11 -13.07 -16.54
N GLU A 86 -13.41 -11.98 -16.83
CA GLU A 86 -12.85 -11.68 -18.16
C GLU A 86 -11.87 -12.76 -18.64
N VAL A 87 -11.03 -13.27 -17.74
CA VAL A 87 -10.08 -14.36 -18.04
C VAL A 87 -10.84 -15.67 -18.28
N ALA A 88 -11.89 -15.94 -17.49
CA ALA A 88 -12.73 -17.11 -17.69
C ALA A 88 -13.47 -17.07 -19.06
N ASN A 89 -13.97 -15.90 -19.45
CA ASN A 89 -14.62 -15.69 -20.75
C ASN A 89 -13.64 -15.92 -21.91
N ILE A 90 -12.38 -15.49 -21.75
CA ILE A 90 -11.32 -15.68 -22.75
C ILE A 90 -10.94 -17.15 -22.87
N VAL A 91 -10.87 -17.88 -21.76
CA VAL A 91 -10.67 -19.33 -21.79
C VAL A 91 -11.81 -20.06 -22.50
N ASP A 92 -13.08 -19.70 -22.28
CA ASP A 92 -14.19 -20.28 -23.05
C ASP A 92 -14.06 -19.97 -24.55
N SER A 93 -13.62 -18.76 -24.91
CA SER A 93 -13.36 -18.40 -26.31
C SER A 93 -12.24 -19.23 -26.94
N PHE A 94 -11.23 -19.61 -26.15
CA PHE A 94 -10.15 -20.47 -26.60
C PHE A 94 -10.57 -21.95 -26.68
N LYS A 95 -11.44 -22.43 -25.79
CA LYS A 95 -11.95 -23.81 -25.84
C LYS A 95 -12.97 -24.00 -26.96
N ASN A 96 -13.87 -23.03 -27.14
CA ASN A 96 -15.05 -23.14 -28.01
C ASN A 96 -15.09 -22.02 -29.10
N PRO A 97 -14.08 -21.89 -29.96
CA PRO A 97 -13.99 -20.74 -30.88
C PRO A 97 -15.16 -20.66 -31.87
N LYS A 98 -15.72 -21.79 -32.31
CA LYS A 98 -16.86 -21.83 -33.25
C LYS A 98 -18.09 -21.10 -32.72
N LYS A 99 -18.42 -21.32 -31.44
CA LYS A 99 -19.54 -20.66 -30.74
C LYS A 99 -19.48 -19.13 -30.83
N TYR A 100 -18.28 -18.56 -30.69
CA TYR A 100 -18.08 -17.12 -30.71
C TYR A 100 -18.14 -16.57 -32.14
N LEU A 101 -17.55 -17.30 -33.09
CA LEU A 101 -17.54 -16.93 -34.50
C LEU A 101 -18.93 -16.98 -35.14
N ASP A 102 -19.72 -18.00 -34.81
CA ASP A 102 -21.12 -18.12 -35.25
C ASP A 102 -21.99 -16.98 -34.71
N ALA A 103 -21.62 -16.42 -33.54
CA ALA A 103 -22.23 -15.24 -32.96
C ALA A 103 -21.65 -13.90 -33.48
N GLY A 104 -20.73 -13.93 -34.44
CA GLY A 104 -20.07 -12.74 -34.99
C GLY A 104 -19.02 -12.11 -34.06
N VAL A 105 -18.64 -12.80 -32.98
CA VAL A 105 -17.64 -12.33 -32.00
C VAL A 105 -16.25 -12.81 -32.42
N LYS A 106 -15.32 -11.86 -32.57
CA LYS A 106 -13.92 -12.18 -32.91
C LYS A 106 -13.18 -12.74 -31.69
N VAL A 107 -12.61 -13.93 -31.84
CA VAL A 107 -11.74 -14.53 -30.82
C VAL A 107 -10.42 -13.73 -30.75
N PRO A 108 -9.95 -13.34 -29.55
CA PRO A 108 -8.73 -12.57 -29.40
C PRO A 108 -7.51 -13.42 -29.80
N THR A 109 -6.59 -12.83 -30.57
CA THR A 109 -5.32 -13.48 -30.95
C THR A 109 -4.19 -13.14 -29.98
N ALA A 110 -4.33 -12.03 -29.25
CA ALA A 110 -3.39 -11.61 -28.23
C ALA A 110 -4.09 -11.00 -27.01
N VAL A 111 -3.57 -11.30 -25.82
CA VAL A 111 -4.09 -10.85 -24.52
C VAL A 111 -2.98 -10.16 -23.73
N LEU A 112 -3.27 -9.00 -23.15
CA LEU A 112 -2.35 -8.26 -22.30
C LEU A 112 -2.92 -8.18 -20.89
N PHE A 113 -2.23 -8.80 -19.94
CA PHE A 113 -2.51 -8.74 -18.52
C PHE A 113 -1.87 -7.49 -17.91
N VAL A 114 -2.69 -6.68 -17.25
CA VAL A 114 -2.28 -5.43 -16.62
C VAL A 114 -2.59 -5.51 -15.13
N GLY A 115 -1.72 -4.99 -14.28
CA GLY A 115 -2.01 -4.81 -12.87
C GLY A 115 -0.77 -4.56 -12.04
N GLU A 116 -0.92 -4.24 -10.77
CA GLU A 116 0.20 -3.98 -9.85
C GLU A 116 1.21 -5.14 -9.80
N PRO A 117 2.50 -4.89 -9.51
CA PRO A 117 3.47 -5.94 -9.27
C PRO A 117 2.99 -6.91 -8.20
N GLY A 118 3.22 -8.21 -8.34
CA GLY A 118 2.85 -9.20 -7.31
C GLY A 118 1.38 -9.66 -7.34
N THR A 119 0.53 -9.16 -8.23
CA THR A 119 -0.87 -9.62 -8.41
C THR A 119 -1.04 -11.02 -9.00
N GLY A 120 0.05 -11.68 -9.41
CA GLY A 120 0.01 -13.05 -9.93
C GLY A 120 -0.30 -13.16 -11.43
N LYS A 121 0.02 -12.15 -12.23
CA LYS A 121 -0.20 -12.15 -13.70
C LYS A 121 0.41 -13.37 -14.40
N THR A 122 1.64 -13.71 -14.05
CA THR A 122 2.36 -14.89 -14.56
C THR A 122 1.67 -16.19 -14.15
N SER A 123 1.18 -16.28 -12.92
CA SER A 123 0.41 -17.42 -12.41
C SER A 123 -0.93 -17.59 -13.14
N ILE A 124 -1.64 -16.48 -13.38
CA ILE A 124 -2.90 -16.45 -14.15
C ILE A 124 -2.65 -16.91 -15.59
N ALA A 125 -1.60 -16.41 -16.24
CA ALA A 125 -1.25 -16.82 -17.59
C ALA A 125 -0.98 -18.33 -17.67
N ARG A 126 -0.22 -18.89 -16.72
CA ARG A 126 0.03 -20.35 -16.65
C ARG A 126 -1.26 -21.14 -16.47
N ALA A 127 -2.16 -20.70 -15.60
CA ALA A 127 -3.42 -21.38 -15.36
C ALA A 127 -4.37 -21.34 -16.57
N VAL A 128 -4.39 -20.23 -17.33
CA VAL A 128 -5.11 -20.13 -18.60
C VAL A 128 -4.64 -21.22 -19.59
N VAL A 129 -3.32 -21.42 -19.70
CA VAL A 129 -2.76 -22.45 -20.61
C VAL A 129 -3.20 -23.85 -20.21
N GLN A 130 -3.10 -24.16 -18.91
CA GLN A 130 -3.49 -25.46 -18.38
C GLN A 130 -4.99 -25.71 -18.55
N GLU A 131 -5.82 -24.72 -18.26
CA GLU A 131 -7.27 -24.82 -18.38
C GLU A 131 -7.68 -25.08 -19.83
N VAL A 132 -7.02 -24.44 -20.81
CA VAL A 132 -7.24 -24.68 -22.24
C VAL A 132 -6.63 -26.02 -22.73
N GLY A 133 -5.69 -26.60 -21.98
CA GLY A 133 -4.95 -27.80 -22.38
C GLY A 133 -3.87 -27.54 -23.44
N GLY A 134 -3.32 -26.32 -23.46
CA GLY A 134 -2.28 -25.89 -24.39
C GLY A 134 -0.85 -26.19 -23.93
N ALA A 135 0.13 -25.68 -24.69
CA ALA A 135 1.54 -25.62 -24.30
C ALA A 135 1.97 -24.16 -24.08
N LEU A 136 2.93 -23.91 -23.20
CA LEU A 136 3.43 -22.57 -22.87
C LEU A 136 4.87 -22.41 -23.38
N VAL A 137 5.14 -21.29 -24.04
CA VAL A 137 6.49 -20.80 -24.32
C VAL A 137 6.63 -19.46 -23.60
N SER A 138 7.46 -19.40 -22.56
CA SER A 138 7.64 -18.18 -21.75
C SER A 138 8.94 -17.47 -22.13
N ARG A 139 8.90 -16.14 -22.23
CA ARG A 139 10.05 -15.24 -22.41
C ARG A 139 9.89 -14.02 -21.52
N SER A 140 10.99 -13.49 -21.03
CA SER A 140 11.00 -12.18 -20.37
C SER A 140 11.11 -11.08 -21.42
N GLY A 141 10.47 -9.94 -21.21
CA GLY A 141 10.60 -8.76 -22.06
C GLY A 141 12.06 -8.30 -22.16
N SER A 142 12.83 -8.47 -21.08
CA SER A 142 14.27 -8.20 -21.04
C SER A 142 15.09 -9.12 -21.96
N ASP A 143 14.61 -10.32 -22.29
CA ASP A 143 15.31 -11.24 -23.22
C ASP A 143 15.47 -10.62 -24.62
N PHE A 144 14.57 -9.69 -24.98
CA PHE A 144 14.53 -9.02 -26.27
C PHE A 144 15.29 -7.69 -26.29
N VAL A 145 15.72 -7.19 -25.12
CA VAL A 145 16.50 -5.96 -24.99
C VAL A 145 17.99 -6.32 -25.06
N GLU A 146 18.66 -5.90 -26.12
CA GLU A 146 20.10 -6.10 -26.27
C GLU A 146 20.82 -4.85 -26.77
N ILE A 147 22.13 -4.79 -26.45
CA ILE A 147 23.06 -3.73 -26.87
C ILE A 147 23.43 -3.82 -28.36
N TRP A 148 23.20 -4.97 -29.00
CA TRP A 148 23.61 -5.23 -30.38
C TRP A 148 22.44 -5.10 -31.37
N VAL A 149 22.65 -4.28 -32.41
CA VAL A 149 21.68 -3.96 -33.48
C VAL A 149 20.97 -5.21 -34.03
N GLY A 150 19.64 -5.22 -33.97
CA GLY A 150 18.79 -6.20 -34.68
C GLY A 150 18.64 -7.58 -34.00
N ASN A 151 19.31 -7.84 -32.88
CA ASN A 151 19.22 -9.14 -32.21
C ASN A 151 17.86 -9.35 -31.51
N GLY A 152 17.26 -8.28 -30.96
CA GLY A 152 15.91 -8.32 -30.38
C GLY A 152 14.84 -8.78 -31.38
N ALA A 153 14.80 -8.17 -32.56
CA ALA A 153 13.90 -8.58 -33.65
C ALA A 153 14.12 -10.03 -34.12
N ARG A 154 15.38 -10.52 -34.13
CA ARG A 154 15.70 -11.91 -34.45
C ARG A 154 15.18 -12.87 -33.38
N LYS A 155 15.36 -12.55 -32.10
CA LYS A 155 14.86 -13.33 -30.97
C LYS A 155 13.34 -13.44 -30.95
N ILE A 156 12.63 -12.34 -31.27
CA ILE A 156 11.17 -12.37 -31.41
C ILE A 156 10.77 -13.38 -32.50
N ARG A 157 11.34 -13.28 -33.70
CA ARG A 157 11.03 -14.24 -34.79
C ARG A 157 11.35 -15.68 -34.39
N ALA A 158 12.46 -15.90 -33.68
CA ALA A 158 12.83 -17.22 -33.17
C ALA A 158 11.80 -17.77 -32.18
N ALA A 159 11.32 -16.95 -31.23
CA ALA A 159 10.28 -17.35 -30.27
C ALA A 159 8.95 -17.70 -30.95
N PHE A 160 8.53 -16.94 -31.96
CA PHE A 160 7.34 -17.26 -32.75
C PHE A 160 7.53 -18.52 -33.61
N ALA A 161 8.72 -18.73 -34.19
CA ALA A 161 9.03 -19.94 -34.95
C ALA A 161 9.03 -21.18 -34.05
N GLU A 162 9.60 -21.09 -32.85
CA GLU A 162 9.55 -22.13 -31.82
C GLU A 162 8.10 -22.47 -31.43
N ALA A 163 7.29 -21.46 -31.12
CA ALA A 163 5.88 -21.65 -30.79
C ALA A 163 5.10 -22.34 -31.93
N ARG A 164 5.31 -21.91 -33.18
CA ARG A 164 4.71 -22.55 -34.37
C ARG A 164 5.17 -24.00 -34.56
N ASN A 165 6.45 -24.29 -34.31
CA ASN A 165 6.99 -25.64 -34.39
C ASN A 165 6.42 -26.57 -33.31
N ILE A 166 6.27 -26.08 -32.07
CA ILE A 166 5.61 -26.85 -31.01
C ILE A 166 4.16 -27.11 -31.37
N ALA A 167 3.48 -26.10 -31.93
CA ALA A 167 2.09 -26.20 -32.31
C ALA A 167 1.86 -27.23 -33.45
N SER A 168 2.76 -27.25 -34.44
CA SER A 168 2.69 -28.22 -35.55
C SER A 168 2.99 -29.65 -35.09
N ARG A 169 3.95 -29.84 -34.17
CA ARG A 169 4.32 -31.16 -33.62
C ARG A 169 3.26 -31.73 -32.69
N THR A 170 2.72 -30.91 -31.79
CA THR A 170 1.79 -31.37 -30.74
C THR A 170 0.33 -31.34 -31.16
N ARG A 171 0.00 -30.60 -32.24
CA ARG A 171 -1.37 -30.25 -32.64
C ARG A 171 -2.19 -29.58 -31.51
N LYS A 172 -1.52 -29.06 -30.49
CA LYS A 172 -2.13 -28.30 -29.39
C LYS A 172 -2.03 -26.80 -29.67
N LYS A 173 -2.87 -26.02 -28.99
CA LYS A 173 -2.70 -24.57 -28.91
C LYS A 173 -1.44 -24.27 -28.10
N VAL A 174 -0.63 -23.35 -28.59
CA VAL A 174 0.60 -22.88 -27.96
C VAL A 174 0.43 -21.42 -27.58
N PHE A 175 0.77 -21.09 -26.35
CA PHE A 175 0.70 -19.75 -25.81
C PHE A 175 2.12 -19.22 -25.67
N LEU A 176 2.43 -18.15 -26.41
CA LEU A 176 3.66 -17.39 -26.25
C LEU A 176 3.42 -16.32 -25.18
N PHE A 177 3.96 -16.52 -23.98
CA PHE A 177 3.86 -15.58 -22.87
C PHE A 177 5.10 -14.70 -22.80
N ILE A 178 4.90 -13.38 -22.83
CA ILE A 178 5.93 -12.35 -22.68
C ILE A 178 5.69 -11.63 -21.36
N ASP A 179 6.51 -11.92 -20.35
CA ASP A 179 6.47 -11.19 -19.08
C ASP A 179 7.17 -9.83 -19.20
N GLU A 180 6.82 -8.84 -18.39
CA GLU A 180 7.41 -7.49 -18.41
C GLU A 180 7.55 -6.88 -19.83
N ILE A 181 6.47 -6.90 -20.63
CA ILE A 181 6.51 -6.42 -22.02
C ILE A 181 6.92 -4.94 -22.13
N ASP A 182 6.72 -4.14 -21.08
CA ASP A 182 7.18 -2.76 -20.99
C ASP A 182 8.71 -2.61 -21.01
N ALA A 183 9.47 -3.67 -20.68
CA ALA A 183 10.93 -3.67 -20.84
C ALA A 183 11.36 -3.46 -22.30
N ILE A 184 10.54 -3.91 -23.27
CA ILE A 184 10.80 -3.74 -24.71
C ILE A 184 10.65 -2.26 -25.12
N GLY A 185 9.92 -1.43 -24.35
CA GLY A 185 9.51 -0.08 -24.72
C GLY A 185 9.97 1.06 -23.81
N LYS A 186 10.74 0.80 -22.74
CA LYS A 186 11.21 1.85 -21.82
C LYS A 186 11.95 2.96 -22.57
N ARG A 187 11.39 4.18 -22.51
CA ARG A 187 12.06 5.41 -22.94
C ARG A 187 13.20 5.69 -21.96
N THR A 188 14.42 5.86 -22.45
CA THR A 188 15.47 6.53 -21.68
C THR A 188 15.04 7.98 -21.46
N ASP A 189 15.11 8.46 -20.21
CA ASP A 189 14.67 9.81 -19.79
C ASP A 189 15.45 10.95 -20.47
N ASP A 190 16.58 10.64 -21.10
CA ASP A 190 17.31 11.57 -21.95
C ASP A 190 16.64 11.63 -23.32
N GLY A 191 15.88 12.69 -23.59
CA GLY A 191 15.10 12.96 -24.81
C GLY A 191 15.90 13.08 -26.12
N GLN A 192 16.84 12.17 -26.38
CA GLN A 192 17.58 12.05 -27.63
C GLN A 192 17.36 10.66 -28.23
N GLN A 193 16.85 10.66 -29.47
CA GLN A 193 16.66 9.53 -30.39
C GLN A 193 15.90 8.34 -29.80
N GLN A 194 14.67 8.12 -30.30
CA GLN A 194 14.09 6.77 -30.27
C GLN A 194 15.15 5.80 -30.80
N ASN A 195 15.62 4.87 -29.96
CA ASN A 195 16.53 3.82 -30.39
C ASN A 195 15.85 3.10 -31.56
N SER A 196 16.37 3.27 -32.77
CA SER A 196 15.80 2.67 -33.99
C SER A 196 15.65 1.14 -33.86
N GLU A 197 16.44 0.53 -32.96
CA GLU A 197 16.43 -0.87 -32.56
C GLU A 197 15.20 -1.29 -31.76
N VAL A 198 14.76 -0.47 -30.80
CA VAL A 198 13.56 -0.71 -30.00
C VAL A 198 12.34 -0.69 -30.93
N GLN A 199 12.26 0.31 -31.81
CA GLN A 199 11.23 0.40 -32.83
C GLN A 199 11.28 -0.78 -33.82
N GLN A 200 12.46 -1.25 -34.22
CA GLN A 200 12.58 -2.46 -35.05
C GLN A 200 12.07 -3.73 -34.35
N THR A 201 12.31 -3.85 -33.05
CA THR A 201 11.88 -4.98 -32.23
C THR A 201 10.36 -4.97 -32.05
N ILE A 202 9.77 -3.82 -31.74
CA ILE A 202 8.31 -3.63 -31.66
C ILE A 202 7.65 -3.90 -33.03
N ASN A 203 8.22 -3.39 -34.12
CA ASN A 203 7.71 -3.65 -35.47
C ASN A 203 7.79 -5.14 -35.85
N ALA A 204 8.83 -5.84 -35.42
CA ALA A 204 8.92 -7.29 -35.61
C ALA A 204 7.82 -8.04 -34.83
N LEU A 205 7.55 -7.65 -33.58
CA LEU A 205 6.45 -8.20 -32.77
C LEU A 205 5.10 -7.97 -33.45
N LEU A 206 4.82 -6.73 -33.86
CA LEU A 206 3.60 -6.36 -34.56
C LEU A 206 3.43 -7.12 -35.88
N LYS A 207 4.52 -7.34 -36.62
CA LYS A 207 4.50 -8.12 -37.87
C LYS A 207 4.13 -9.58 -37.61
N GLU A 208 4.75 -10.22 -36.64
CA GLU A 208 4.44 -11.62 -36.28
C GLU A 208 3.00 -11.76 -35.75
N MET A 209 2.54 -10.82 -34.93
CA MET A 209 1.16 -10.77 -34.44
C MET A 209 0.12 -10.53 -35.55
N SER A 210 0.46 -9.71 -36.55
CA SER A 210 -0.41 -9.49 -37.72
C SER A 210 -0.55 -10.76 -38.56
N GLY A 211 0.48 -11.60 -38.60
CA GLY A 211 0.50 -12.86 -39.32
C GLY A 211 -0.25 -14.00 -38.62
N ILE A 212 -0.79 -13.76 -37.41
CA ILE A 212 -1.65 -14.70 -36.71
C ILE A 212 -3.09 -14.53 -37.20
N GLU A 213 -3.56 -15.49 -38.01
CA GLU A 213 -4.96 -15.57 -38.43
C GLU A 213 -5.85 -16.17 -37.31
N GLY A 214 -7.16 -15.92 -37.36
CA GLY A 214 -8.11 -16.19 -36.25
C GLY A 214 -8.24 -17.65 -35.77
N TYR A 215 -7.58 -18.60 -36.43
CA TYR A 215 -7.49 -20.02 -36.02
C TYR A 215 -6.07 -20.50 -35.80
N SER A 216 -5.10 -19.60 -35.73
CA SER A 216 -3.72 -20.02 -35.55
C SER A 216 -3.60 -20.79 -34.24
N SER A 217 -2.79 -21.84 -34.28
CA SER A 217 -2.46 -22.63 -33.10
C SER A 217 -1.56 -21.87 -32.12
N VAL A 218 -1.22 -20.61 -32.39
CA VAL A 218 -0.38 -19.76 -31.56
C VAL A 218 -1.20 -18.57 -31.04
N ILE A 219 -1.20 -18.37 -29.73
CA ILE A 219 -1.85 -17.26 -29.04
C ILE A 219 -0.77 -16.48 -28.29
N VAL A 220 -0.81 -15.15 -28.35
CA VAL A 220 0.16 -14.31 -27.63
C VAL A 220 -0.45 -13.84 -26.32
N MET A 221 0.25 -14.02 -25.21
CA MET A 221 -0.10 -13.43 -23.93
C MET A 221 1.06 -12.54 -23.47
N ALA A 222 0.77 -11.40 -22.89
CA ALA A 222 1.78 -10.51 -22.35
C ALA A 222 1.36 -10.02 -20.96
N ALA A 223 2.30 -9.62 -20.13
CA ALA A 223 2.04 -9.00 -18.83
C ALA A 223 2.85 -7.72 -18.66
N THR A 224 2.26 -6.71 -18.01
CA THR A 224 2.95 -5.49 -17.60
C THR A 224 2.43 -4.97 -16.27
N ASN A 225 3.30 -4.30 -15.52
CA ASN A 225 2.93 -3.52 -14.35
C ASN A 225 2.50 -2.08 -14.70
N PHE A 226 2.91 -1.58 -15.88
CA PHE A 226 2.79 -0.17 -16.24
C PHE A 226 2.32 -0.03 -17.69
N VAL A 227 1.00 0.05 -17.91
CA VAL A 227 0.42 0.20 -19.25
C VAL A 227 0.97 1.43 -19.98
N GLN A 228 1.26 2.50 -19.24
CA GLN A 228 1.84 3.74 -19.77
C GLN A 228 3.23 3.55 -20.39
N ASN A 229 3.96 2.50 -20.00
CA ASN A 229 5.28 2.19 -20.55
C ASN A 229 5.21 1.28 -21.78
N VAL A 230 4.03 0.75 -22.11
CA VAL A 230 3.82 -0.07 -23.31
C VAL A 230 3.68 0.85 -24.52
N ASP A 231 4.31 0.46 -25.63
CA ASP A 231 4.24 1.24 -26.87
C ASP A 231 2.78 1.36 -27.37
N PRO A 232 2.28 2.58 -27.68
CA PRO A 232 0.92 2.80 -28.14
C PRO A 232 0.52 1.99 -29.39
N ALA A 233 1.49 1.58 -30.24
CA ALA A 233 1.23 0.76 -31.41
C ALA A 233 0.74 -0.65 -31.04
N LEU A 234 1.15 -1.18 -29.88
CA LEU A 234 0.68 -2.47 -29.35
C LEU A 234 -0.74 -2.38 -28.77
N MET A 235 -1.17 -1.18 -28.37
CA MET A 235 -2.48 -0.92 -27.75
C MET A 235 -3.60 -0.58 -28.74
N ARG A 236 -3.30 -0.52 -30.05
CA ARG A 236 -4.31 -0.24 -31.08
C ARG A 236 -5.32 -1.38 -31.20
N SER A 237 -6.56 -1.04 -31.56
CA SER A 237 -7.65 -2.00 -31.75
C SER A 237 -7.25 -3.14 -32.69
N GLY A 238 -7.48 -4.39 -32.26
CA GLY A 238 -7.15 -5.60 -33.03
C GLY A 238 -5.75 -6.18 -32.76
N ARG A 239 -5.01 -5.64 -31.79
CA ARG A 239 -3.74 -6.17 -31.28
C ARG A 239 -3.99 -6.93 -29.97
N PHE A 240 -3.65 -6.33 -28.84
CA PHE A 240 -3.91 -6.90 -27.53
C PHE A 240 -5.33 -6.60 -27.05
N THR A 241 -5.99 -7.62 -26.51
CA THR A 241 -7.15 -7.45 -25.63
C THR A 241 -6.63 -7.27 -24.22
N VAL A 242 -6.88 -6.12 -23.62
CA VAL A 242 -6.38 -5.77 -22.28
C VAL A 242 -7.29 -6.38 -21.22
N ILE A 243 -6.70 -7.01 -20.22
CA ILE A 243 -7.38 -7.52 -19.03
C ILE A 243 -6.71 -6.91 -17.82
N ASP A 244 -7.49 -6.20 -17.01
CA ASP A 244 -7.02 -5.66 -15.75
C ASP A 244 -7.16 -6.72 -14.66
N ILE A 245 -6.06 -6.98 -13.96
CA ILE A 245 -5.99 -7.87 -12.79
C ILE A 245 -6.02 -6.96 -11.56
N PRO A 246 -7.18 -6.84 -10.90
CA PRO A 246 -7.33 -5.95 -9.77
C PRO A 246 -6.62 -6.50 -8.53
N LEU A 247 -6.36 -5.62 -7.58
CA LEU A 247 -5.93 -6.01 -6.24
C LEU A 247 -7.02 -6.86 -5.57
N PRO A 248 -6.64 -7.87 -4.76
CA PRO A 248 -7.61 -8.70 -4.04
C PRO A 248 -8.35 -7.88 -2.98
N ASP A 249 -9.67 -8.09 -2.88
CA ASP A 249 -10.50 -7.58 -1.77
C ASP A 249 -10.21 -8.32 -0.46
N ALA A 250 -10.80 -7.89 0.67
CA ALA A 250 -10.53 -8.48 1.98
C ALA A 250 -10.86 -9.99 2.02
N SER A 251 -11.97 -10.42 1.42
CA SER A 251 -12.37 -11.83 1.37
C SER A 251 -11.40 -12.69 0.55
N LYS A 252 -10.91 -12.18 -0.59
CA LYS A 252 -9.89 -12.85 -1.40
C LYS A 252 -8.55 -12.89 -0.68
N ARG A 253 -8.15 -11.80 -0.01
CA ARG A 253 -6.94 -11.77 0.83
C ARG A 253 -7.01 -12.80 1.94
N GLU A 254 -8.15 -12.96 2.62
CA GLU A 254 -8.34 -14.02 3.62
C GLU A 254 -8.09 -15.42 3.06
N LEU A 255 -8.60 -15.72 1.86
CA LEU A 255 -8.34 -16.99 1.18
C LEU A 255 -6.84 -17.18 0.88
N ILE A 256 -6.17 -16.12 0.42
CA ILE A 256 -4.73 -16.10 0.15
C ILE A 256 -3.94 -16.37 1.44
N PHE A 257 -4.29 -15.70 2.54
CA PHE A 257 -3.72 -15.96 3.87
C PHE A 257 -3.92 -17.41 4.30
N LYS A 258 -5.14 -17.96 4.18
CA LYS A 258 -5.43 -19.36 4.51
C LYS A 258 -4.56 -20.32 3.70
N HIS A 259 -4.31 -20.03 2.43
CA HIS A 259 -3.43 -20.84 1.59
C HIS A 259 -1.97 -20.82 2.09
N TYR A 260 -1.38 -19.64 2.27
CA TYR A 260 0.01 -19.53 2.72
C TYR A 260 0.23 -20.01 4.16
N CYS A 261 -0.81 -19.98 5.00
CA CYS A 261 -0.78 -20.47 6.37
C CYS A 261 -1.16 -21.95 6.52
N LYS A 262 -1.60 -22.65 5.46
CA LYS A 262 -2.16 -24.01 5.53
C LYS A 262 -1.27 -25.05 6.23
N ASN A 263 0.04 -24.96 6.03
CA ASN A 263 1.02 -25.89 6.60
C ASN A 263 1.76 -25.31 7.83
N LYS A 264 1.30 -24.18 8.36
CA LYS A 264 1.92 -23.47 9.47
C LYS A 264 1.04 -23.62 10.71
N LYS A 265 1.64 -23.72 11.90
CA LYS A 265 0.88 -23.76 13.17
C LYS A 265 0.48 -22.34 13.54
N LEU A 266 -0.82 -22.04 13.58
CA LEU A 266 -1.35 -20.74 14.02
C LEU A 266 -1.84 -20.88 15.46
N SER A 267 -1.60 -19.86 16.29
CA SER A 267 -2.19 -19.82 17.62
C SER A 267 -3.70 -19.56 17.53
N SER A 268 -4.45 -19.95 18.56
CA SER A 268 -5.91 -19.81 18.64
C SER A 268 -6.42 -18.37 18.46
N ASN A 269 -5.56 -17.38 18.72
CA ASN A 269 -5.90 -15.97 18.75
C ASN A 269 -5.58 -15.27 17.42
N VAL A 270 -5.32 -16.02 16.34
CA VAL A 270 -5.04 -15.47 15.01
C VAL A 270 -6.29 -15.54 14.15
N ASP A 271 -6.93 -14.39 13.95
CA ASP A 271 -7.99 -14.22 12.98
C ASP A 271 -7.45 -13.69 11.64
N LEU A 272 -7.38 -14.58 10.64
CA LEU A 272 -6.91 -14.25 9.30
C LEU A 272 -7.86 -13.31 8.55
N ALA A 273 -9.16 -13.30 8.87
CA ALA A 273 -10.12 -12.39 8.24
C ALA A 273 -9.85 -10.95 8.69
N LYS A 274 -9.62 -10.75 10.00
CA LYS A 274 -9.22 -9.44 10.54
C LYS A 274 -7.88 -8.96 9.99
N ILE A 275 -6.88 -9.85 9.86
CA ILE A 275 -5.60 -9.51 9.23
C ILE A 275 -5.81 -9.08 7.77
N ALA A 276 -6.70 -9.76 7.05
CA ALA A 276 -7.04 -9.42 5.68
C ALA A 276 -7.71 -8.04 5.54
N GLU A 277 -8.59 -7.65 6.47
CA GLU A 277 -9.22 -6.32 6.49
C GLU A 277 -8.21 -5.18 6.68
N HIS A 278 -7.14 -5.44 7.44
CA HIS A 278 -6.12 -4.46 7.80
C HIS A 278 -4.93 -4.41 6.84
N THR A 279 -4.87 -5.33 5.87
CA THR A 279 -3.84 -5.41 4.83
C THR A 279 -4.36 -4.87 3.50
N ASN A 280 -4.94 -3.66 3.53
CA ASN A 280 -5.42 -2.99 2.33
C ASN A 280 -4.29 -2.77 1.33
N ASN A 281 -4.59 -3.01 0.06
CA ASN A 281 -3.66 -2.96 -1.07
C ASN A 281 -2.52 -4.00 -1.05
N PHE A 282 -2.57 -5.00 -0.16
CA PHE A 282 -1.61 -6.10 -0.22
C PHE A 282 -1.88 -6.96 -1.44
N THR A 283 -0.82 -7.19 -2.20
CA THR A 283 -0.81 -8.16 -3.30
C THR A 283 -0.63 -9.57 -2.73
N PRO A 284 -0.95 -10.63 -3.50
CA PRO A 284 -0.61 -12.00 -3.12
C PRO A 284 0.87 -12.19 -2.73
N ALA A 285 1.79 -11.55 -3.46
CA ALA A 285 3.22 -11.59 -3.13
C ALA A 285 3.53 -10.90 -1.79
N ASP A 286 2.84 -9.80 -1.47
CA ASP A 286 2.99 -9.11 -0.18
C ASP A 286 2.52 -9.97 0.99
N ILE A 287 1.43 -10.71 0.78
CA ILE A 287 0.90 -11.64 1.78
C ILE A 287 1.87 -12.81 1.99
N GLU A 288 2.45 -13.34 0.91
CA GLU A 288 3.48 -14.36 0.99
C GLU A 288 4.71 -13.89 1.76
N GLU A 289 5.23 -12.72 1.41
CA GLU A 289 6.36 -12.07 2.09
C GLU A 289 6.06 -11.87 3.58
N LEU A 290 4.86 -11.35 3.90
CA LEU A 290 4.42 -11.18 5.27
C LEU A 290 4.44 -12.49 6.05
N VAL A 291 3.80 -13.54 5.52
CA VAL A 291 3.73 -14.83 6.23
C VAL A 291 5.14 -15.42 6.39
N ASN A 292 6.03 -15.26 5.40
CA ASN A 292 7.42 -15.72 5.49
C ASN A 292 8.21 -14.94 6.54
N ASN A 293 8.02 -13.62 6.64
CA ASN A 293 8.62 -12.77 7.67
C ASN A 293 8.14 -13.17 9.08
N VAL A 294 6.83 -13.34 9.26
CA VAL A 294 6.23 -13.80 10.52
C VAL A 294 6.77 -15.17 10.93
N SER A 295 6.90 -16.09 9.97
CA SER A 295 7.46 -17.43 10.22
C SER A 295 8.92 -17.37 10.65
N SER A 296 9.71 -16.50 10.02
CA SER A 296 11.12 -16.29 10.36
C SER A 296 11.27 -15.69 11.76
N LEU A 297 10.40 -14.74 12.12
CA LEU A 297 10.37 -14.14 13.46
C LEU A 297 9.94 -15.13 14.54
N ALA A 298 8.98 -16.02 14.24
CA ALA A 298 8.57 -17.10 15.16
C ALA A 298 9.76 -18.01 15.49
N LEU A 299 10.52 -18.42 14.45
CA LEU A 299 11.72 -19.24 14.61
C LEU A 299 12.80 -18.54 15.43
N GLN A 300 13.07 -17.25 15.16
CA GLN A 300 14.06 -16.47 15.92
C GLN A 300 13.70 -16.35 17.40
N LYS A 301 12.40 -16.27 17.73
CA LYS A 301 11.90 -16.20 19.11
C LYS A 301 11.70 -17.59 19.74
N ASN A 302 12.09 -18.68 19.07
CA ASN A 302 11.83 -20.06 19.50
C ASN A 302 10.33 -20.33 19.79
N GLN A 303 9.43 -19.63 19.10
CA GLN A 303 8.00 -19.85 19.18
C GLN A 303 7.59 -20.89 18.12
N GLY A 304 6.95 -21.98 18.55
CA GLY A 304 6.52 -23.07 17.67
C GLY A 304 5.25 -22.77 16.85
N GLU A 305 4.66 -21.59 17.04
CA GLU A 305 3.39 -21.16 16.45
C GLU A 305 3.47 -19.70 15.99
N LEU A 306 2.74 -19.38 14.92
CA LEU A 306 2.54 -18.03 14.43
C LEU A 306 1.50 -17.35 15.32
N THR A 307 1.91 -16.31 16.02
CA THR A 307 1.04 -15.53 16.90
C THR A 307 0.58 -14.24 16.23
N ARG A 308 -0.52 -13.70 16.75
CA ARG A 308 -1.10 -12.43 16.33
C ARG A 308 -0.08 -11.29 16.37
N GLU A 309 0.73 -11.24 17.42
CA GLU A 309 1.78 -10.23 17.61
C GLU A 309 2.83 -10.25 16.50
N LEU A 310 3.20 -11.44 16.02
CA LEU A 310 4.16 -11.59 14.94
C LEU A 310 3.60 -11.05 13.62
N PHE A 311 2.32 -11.29 13.33
CA PHE A 311 1.65 -10.71 12.16
C PHE A 311 1.64 -9.18 12.20
N VAL A 312 1.33 -8.58 13.36
CA VAL A 312 1.40 -7.12 13.53
C VAL A 312 2.83 -6.60 13.31
N GLN A 313 3.82 -7.28 13.89
CA GLN A 313 5.24 -6.91 13.72
C GLN A 313 5.67 -7.00 12.25
N GLY A 314 5.27 -8.06 11.55
CA GLY A 314 5.55 -8.25 10.12
C GLY A 314 4.86 -7.19 9.24
N ILE A 315 3.62 -6.81 9.56
CA ILE A 315 2.93 -5.75 8.81
C ILE A 315 3.63 -4.40 9.01
N LYS A 316 4.06 -4.11 10.25
CA LYS A 316 4.84 -2.90 10.57
C LYS A 316 6.18 -2.88 9.82
N SER A 317 6.89 -4.00 9.76
CA SER A 317 8.18 -4.06 9.05
C SER A 317 8.01 -3.78 7.55
N ILE A 318 7.05 -4.46 6.90
CA ILE A 318 6.75 -4.24 5.47
C ILE A 318 6.36 -2.78 5.20
N TRP A 319 5.54 -2.18 6.08
CA TRP A 319 5.20 -0.76 5.95
C TRP A 319 6.42 0.15 6.04
N HIS A 320 7.30 -0.08 7.03
CA HIS A 320 8.51 0.70 7.22
C HIS A 320 9.47 0.58 6.03
N ASP A 321 9.65 -0.63 5.50
CA ASP A 321 10.52 -0.87 4.35
C ASP A 321 10.01 -0.16 3.10
N ARG A 322 8.70 -0.24 2.81
CA ARG A 322 8.10 0.48 1.68
C ARG A 322 8.20 1.99 1.82
N LYS A 323 8.00 2.52 3.04
CA LYS A 323 8.14 3.95 3.32
C LYS A 323 9.58 4.42 3.06
N ASN A 324 10.57 3.63 3.46
CA ASN A 324 11.97 3.92 3.23
C ASN A 324 12.37 3.84 1.75
N GLN A 325 11.68 2.99 0.96
CA GLN A 325 11.86 2.90 -0.50
C GLN A 325 11.15 4.02 -1.29
N GLY A 326 10.49 4.97 -0.62
CA GLY A 326 9.86 6.12 -1.28
C GLY A 326 8.59 5.78 -2.08
N GLN A 327 7.98 4.61 -1.86
CA GLN A 327 6.70 4.25 -2.49
C GLN A 327 5.59 5.17 -1.97
N LYS A 328 4.95 5.94 -2.86
CA LYS A 328 3.95 6.97 -2.51
C LYS A 328 2.56 6.43 -2.16
N ASN A 329 2.28 5.14 -2.42
CA ASN A 329 0.95 4.52 -2.27
C ASN A 329 0.88 3.49 -1.13
N ILE A 330 1.33 3.84 0.07
CA ILE A 330 1.26 2.92 1.22
C ILE A 330 0.09 3.33 2.12
N ASN A 331 -1.12 2.98 1.69
CA ASN A 331 -2.34 3.21 2.47
C ASN A 331 -2.59 2.04 3.46
N ILE A 332 -1.58 1.68 4.25
CA ILE A 332 -1.76 0.78 5.40
C ILE A 332 -2.07 1.66 6.59
N ASN A 333 -3.28 1.54 7.12
CA ASN A 333 -3.69 2.28 8.31
C ASN A 333 -3.05 1.63 9.55
N LEU A 334 -1.78 1.92 9.80
CA LEU A 334 -1.04 1.43 10.97
C LEU A 334 -1.73 1.80 12.29
N SER A 335 -2.41 2.94 12.34
CA SER A 335 -3.22 3.34 13.49
C SER A 335 -4.42 2.43 13.72
N ALA A 336 -5.12 2.00 12.66
CA ALA A 336 -6.19 1.00 12.78
C ALA A 336 -5.65 -0.38 13.14
N LEU A 337 -4.46 -0.74 12.66
CA LEU A 337 -3.77 -1.98 13.02
C LEU A 337 -3.34 -2.00 14.50
N ASP A 338 -2.88 -0.88 15.04
CA ASP A 338 -2.56 -0.80 16.48
C ASP A 338 -3.82 -0.77 17.36
N ILE A 339 -4.92 -0.17 16.88
CA ILE A 339 -6.21 -0.11 17.58
C ILE A 339 -6.92 -1.47 17.58
N ALA A 340 -7.08 -2.10 16.41
CA ALA A 340 -7.74 -3.40 16.28
C ALA A 340 -6.97 -4.52 17.00
N PHE A 341 -5.65 -4.39 17.17
CA PHE A 341 -4.81 -5.38 17.82
C PHE A 341 -4.53 -5.13 19.30
N GLN A 342 -4.84 -3.94 19.82
CA GLN A 342 -4.93 -3.70 21.26
C GLN A 342 -6.20 -4.33 21.89
N GLU A 343 -7.25 -4.54 21.10
CA GLU A 343 -8.56 -5.03 21.60
C GLU A 343 -8.62 -6.50 22.07
N GLU A 344 -7.63 -7.38 21.78
CA GLU A 344 -7.70 -8.81 22.22
C GLU A 344 -6.57 -9.24 23.18
N ALA A 345 -5.65 -8.33 23.56
CA ALA A 345 -4.68 -8.63 24.61
C ALA A 345 -5.26 -8.37 26.01
N SER A 346 -6.37 -7.64 26.10
CA SER A 346 -7.20 -7.53 27.28
C SER A 346 -8.38 -8.46 27.11
N ASP A 347 -8.37 -9.58 27.83
CA ASP A 347 -9.56 -10.36 28.17
C ASP A 347 -10.43 -9.52 29.14
N GLU A 348 -10.84 -8.34 28.69
CA GLU A 348 -11.75 -7.44 29.38
C GLU A 348 -12.88 -7.08 28.42
N GLN A 349 -14.10 -7.26 28.90
CA GLN A 349 -15.27 -6.56 28.40
C GLN A 349 -14.92 -5.09 28.11
N PRO A 350 -15.51 -4.44 27.09
CA PRO A 350 -15.09 -3.13 26.59
C PRO A 350 -15.01 -2.11 27.74
N THR A 351 -13.81 -1.92 28.30
CA THR A 351 -13.59 -1.00 29.40
C THR A 351 -13.34 0.37 28.80
N HIS A 352 -14.45 1.10 28.67
CA HIS A 352 -14.52 2.55 28.48
C HIS A 352 -13.87 3.07 27.19
N GLY A 353 -14.64 2.95 26.10
CA GLY A 353 -14.67 4.00 25.08
C GLY A 353 -14.84 5.36 25.77
N LEU A 354 -14.16 6.38 25.24
CA LEU A 354 -14.21 7.75 25.73
C LEU A 354 -15.66 8.12 26.06
N GLY A 355 -16.00 8.13 27.36
CA GLY A 355 -17.28 8.62 27.79
C GLY A 355 -17.36 10.06 27.34
N PHE A 356 -18.38 10.40 26.56
CA PHE A 356 -18.66 11.75 26.07
C PHE A 356 -18.53 12.81 27.18
N GLN A 357 -18.95 12.46 28.41
CA GLN A 357 -18.79 13.26 29.63
C GLN A 357 -17.34 13.53 30.07
N GLN A 358 -16.39 12.63 29.80
CA GLN A 358 -14.99 12.78 30.21
C GLN A 358 -14.15 13.64 29.25
N LEU A 359 -14.53 13.70 27.96
CA LEU A 359 -13.90 14.59 26.98
C LEU A 359 -14.54 15.99 26.93
N ALA A 360 -15.87 16.05 27.08
CA ALA A 360 -16.61 17.29 26.87
C ALA A 360 -16.71 18.18 28.12
N GLY A 361 -16.58 17.63 29.33
CA GLY A 361 -17.00 18.34 30.55
C GLY A 361 -18.50 18.63 30.49
N ASP A 362 -18.95 19.82 30.90
CA ASP A 362 -20.28 20.33 30.54
C ASP A 362 -20.39 20.28 29.01
N ILE A 363 -21.20 19.35 28.53
CA ILE A 363 -21.42 19.12 27.12
C ILE A 363 -22.07 20.39 26.58
N GLU A 364 -21.45 20.99 25.57
CA GLU A 364 -22.02 22.12 24.86
C GLU A 364 -23.45 21.72 24.42
N PRO A 365 -24.49 22.50 24.76
CA PRO A 365 -25.89 22.13 24.54
C PRO A 365 -26.18 21.82 23.06
N GLU A 366 -25.38 22.40 22.17
CA GLU A 366 -25.36 22.14 20.73
C GLU A 366 -25.05 20.67 20.41
N ILE A 367 -24.05 20.09 21.08
CA ILE A 367 -23.63 18.70 20.86
C ILE A 367 -24.66 17.73 21.45
N GLN A 368 -25.23 18.03 22.63
CA GLN A 368 -26.36 17.24 23.17
C GLN A 368 -27.55 17.26 22.23
N GLY A 369 -27.84 18.42 21.63
CA GLY A 369 -28.89 18.55 20.62
C GLY A 369 -28.66 17.63 19.42
N VAL A 370 -27.42 17.49 18.96
CA VAL A 370 -27.06 16.57 17.86
C VAL A 370 -27.23 15.10 18.27
N VAL A 371 -26.76 14.71 19.47
CA VAL A 371 -26.92 13.32 19.96
C VAL A 371 -28.40 12.96 20.10
N HIS A 372 -29.19 13.83 20.73
CA HIS A 372 -30.62 13.64 20.91
C HIS A 372 -31.35 13.53 19.56
N TYR A 373 -30.96 14.37 18.59
CA TYR A 373 -31.46 14.30 17.22
C TYR A 373 -31.16 12.95 16.54
N LEU A 374 -29.93 12.45 16.71
CA LEU A 374 -29.54 11.16 16.14
C LEU A 374 -30.26 9.99 16.83
N GLN A 375 -30.57 10.09 18.11
CA GLN A 375 -31.29 9.04 18.84
C GLN A 375 -32.81 9.07 18.60
N HIS A 376 -33.42 10.25 18.44
CA HIS A 376 -34.88 10.44 18.41
C HIS A 376 -35.35 11.29 17.21
N PRO A 377 -35.08 10.88 15.95
CA PRO A 377 -35.43 11.68 14.76
C PRO A 377 -36.95 11.91 14.62
N GLU A 378 -37.78 10.97 15.07
CA GLU A 378 -39.24 11.04 15.04
C GLU A 378 -39.79 12.25 15.80
N ASP A 379 -39.16 12.64 16.91
CA ASP A 379 -39.57 13.79 17.71
C ASP A 379 -39.41 15.08 16.89
N TYR A 380 -38.28 15.24 16.20
CA TYR A 380 -37.99 16.41 15.38
C TYR A 380 -38.92 16.48 14.16
N LYS A 381 -39.24 15.33 13.55
CA LYS A 381 -40.24 15.24 12.47
C LYS A 381 -41.63 15.62 12.95
N HIS A 382 -42.03 15.21 14.16
CA HIS A 382 -43.32 15.56 14.76
C HIS A 382 -43.48 17.07 14.96
N TYR A 383 -42.42 17.74 15.42
CA TYR A 383 -42.42 19.20 15.63
C TYR A 383 -42.12 20.02 14.36
N GLY A 384 -41.88 19.37 13.21
CA GLY A 384 -41.56 20.05 11.96
C GLY A 384 -40.21 20.77 11.97
N VAL A 385 -39.30 20.36 12.85
CA VAL A 385 -37.95 20.91 12.92
C VAL A 385 -37.14 20.36 11.74
N LYS A 386 -36.53 21.27 10.98
CA LYS A 386 -35.73 20.89 9.82
C LYS A 386 -34.45 20.19 10.26
N GLU A 387 -34.22 19.00 9.70
CA GLU A 387 -33.04 18.18 9.94
C GLU A 387 -31.75 18.92 9.52
N PRO A 388 -30.72 19.00 10.38
CA PRO A 388 -29.43 19.54 9.99
C PRO A 388 -28.78 18.59 8.98
N LYS A 389 -28.41 19.12 7.81
CA LYS A 389 -27.84 18.31 6.72
C LYS A 389 -26.36 18.03 6.93
N GLY A 390 -25.68 18.89 7.68
CA GLY A 390 -24.28 18.73 7.96
C GLY A 390 -23.83 19.63 9.11
N ILE A 391 -22.86 19.12 9.86
CA ILE A 391 -22.27 19.81 11.00
C ILE A 391 -20.81 20.12 10.67
N LEU A 392 -20.40 21.37 10.84
CA LEU A 392 -19.01 21.79 10.75
C LEU A 392 -18.44 22.03 12.15
N MET A 393 -17.48 21.21 12.52
CA MET A 393 -16.67 21.36 13.74
C MET A 393 -15.46 22.25 13.45
N VAL A 394 -15.40 23.39 14.13
CA VAL A 394 -14.33 24.39 13.95
C VAL A 394 -13.54 24.49 15.23
N GLY A 395 -12.22 24.58 15.16
CA GLY A 395 -11.43 24.85 16.36
C GLY A 395 -9.94 24.72 16.13
N SER A 396 -9.14 25.11 17.12
CA SER A 396 -7.68 25.00 17.03
C SER A 396 -7.21 23.54 16.85
N PRO A 397 -6.03 23.31 16.25
CA PRO A 397 -5.44 21.97 16.19
C PRO A 397 -5.29 21.35 17.58
N GLY A 398 -5.56 20.06 17.70
CA GLY A 398 -5.37 19.33 18.96
C GLY A 398 -6.49 19.49 20.00
N THR A 399 -7.60 20.18 19.67
CA THR A 399 -8.79 20.30 20.54
C THR A 399 -9.67 19.04 20.59
N GLY A 400 -9.34 18.01 19.82
CA GLY A 400 -10.02 16.71 19.89
C GLY A 400 -11.26 16.57 19.00
N LYS A 401 -11.43 17.38 17.96
CA LYS A 401 -12.57 17.33 17.02
C LYS A 401 -12.87 15.93 16.49
N THR A 402 -11.84 15.21 16.03
CA THR A 402 -11.94 13.81 15.55
C THR A 402 -12.40 12.85 16.66
N SER A 403 -11.89 13.04 17.87
CA SER A 403 -12.26 12.22 19.04
C SER A 403 -13.69 12.50 19.51
N LEU A 404 -14.10 13.77 19.45
CA LEU A 404 -15.45 14.21 19.80
C LEU A 404 -16.50 13.67 18.84
N ALA A 405 -16.26 13.75 17.53
CA ALA A 405 -17.16 13.19 16.52
C ALA A 405 -17.33 11.67 16.67
N ARG A 406 -16.24 10.95 17.02
CA ARG A 406 -16.30 9.52 17.30
C ARG A 406 -17.09 9.20 18.57
N ALA A 407 -16.87 9.96 19.64
CA ALA A 407 -17.62 9.79 20.89
C ALA A 407 -19.12 10.05 20.69
N LEU A 408 -19.46 11.09 19.91
CA LEU A 408 -20.83 11.42 19.53
C LEU A 408 -21.50 10.26 18.76
N ALA A 409 -20.80 9.69 17.77
CA ALA A 409 -21.32 8.56 17.01
C ALA A 409 -21.59 7.33 17.90
N GLN A 410 -20.67 7.06 18.83
CA GLN A 410 -20.80 5.97 19.79
C GLN A 410 -21.98 6.16 20.73
N GLU A 411 -22.16 7.37 21.27
CA GLU A 411 -23.29 7.70 22.15
C GLU A 411 -24.63 7.66 21.41
N ALA A 412 -24.64 8.11 20.15
CA ALA A 412 -25.81 8.05 19.28
C ALA A 412 -26.09 6.64 18.73
N GLY A 413 -25.23 5.65 18.95
CA GLY A 413 -25.38 4.29 18.42
C GLY A 413 -25.34 4.23 16.88
N CYS A 414 -24.59 5.13 16.25
CA CYS A 414 -24.49 5.24 14.78
C CYS A 414 -23.19 4.60 14.27
N GLU A 415 -23.21 4.08 13.04
CA GLU A 415 -21.99 3.69 12.32
C GLU A 415 -21.11 4.92 12.07
N PHE A 416 -19.79 4.80 12.27
CA PHE A 416 -18.87 5.92 12.12
C PHE A 416 -17.85 5.68 11.01
N ILE A 417 -18.00 6.38 9.88
CA ILE A 417 -17.08 6.33 8.75
C ILE A 417 -16.22 7.60 8.74
N SER A 418 -14.93 7.45 9.03
CA SER A 418 -13.98 8.57 9.05
C SER A 418 -13.10 8.58 7.81
N VAL A 419 -12.94 9.75 7.20
CA VAL A 419 -12.07 10.02 6.04
C VAL A 419 -11.35 11.35 6.25
N LYS A 420 -10.11 11.46 5.79
CA LYS A 420 -9.41 12.76 5.74
C LYS A 420 -9.67 13.45 4.41
N GLY A 421 -9.81 14.78 4.44
CA GLY A 421 -10.00 15.60 3.24
C GLY A 421 -8.89 15.40 2.22
N SER A 422 -7.65 15.18 2.69
CA SER A 422 -6.48 14.93 1.84
C SER A 422 -6.60 13.63 1.03
N GLU A 423 -7.43 12.68 1.46
CA GLU A 423 -7.68 11.44 0.71
C GLU A 423 -8.46 11.67 -0.58
N PHE A 424 -9.12 12.82 -0.74
CA PHE A 424 -9.80 13.19 -1.98
C PHE A 424 -8.96 14.10 -2.89
N VAL A 425 -7.76 14.49 -2.45
CA VAL A 425 -6.84 15.31 -3.24
C VAL A 425 -5.89 14.37 -3.98
N GLU A 426 -6.12 14.17 -5.29
CA GLU A 426 -5.21 13.44 -6.15
C GLU A 426 -4.60 14.35 -7.23
N ILE A 427 -3.62 13.81 -7.96
CA ILE A 427 -3.03 14.45 -9.15
C ILE A 427 -3.87 14.11 -10.40
N TRP A 428 -4.73 13.07 -10.29
CA TRP A 428 -5.49 12.51 -11.40
C TRP A 428 -6.92 13.03 -11.39
N VAL A 429 -7.25 13.80 -12.42
CA VAL A 429 -8.55 14.45 -12.61
C VAL A 429 -9.70 13.43 -12.48
N GLY A 430 -10.60 13.65 -11.51
CA GLY A 430 -11.87 12.93 -11.36
C GLY A 430 -11.88 11.78 -10.35
N ASN A 431 -10.72 11.38 -9.81
CA ASN A 431 -10.66 10.32 -8.80
C ASN A 431 -11.24 10.78 -7.44
N GLY A 432 -11.06 12.05 -7.07
CA GLY A 432 -11.65 12.61 -5.85
C GLY A 432 -13.18 12.54 -5.85
N ALA A 433 -13.84 12.96 -6.93
CA ALA A 433 -15.30 12.86 -7.08
C ALA A 433 -15.79 11.40 -7.07
N LYS A 434 -15.05 10.47 -7.70
CA LYS A 434 -15.39 9.04 -7.65
C LYS A 434 -15.36 8.50 -6.22
N ARG A 435 -14.34 8.84 -5.43
CA ARG A 435 -14.23 8.44 -4.01
C ARG A 435 -15.36 8.99 -3.15
N VAL A 436 -15.79 10.23 -3.40
CA VAL A 436 -16.95 10.80 -2.72
C VAL A 436 -18.19 9.95 -2.98
N ARG A 437 -18.44 9.52 -4.22
CA ARG A 437 -19.57 8.60 -4.52
C ARG A 437 -19.45 7.28 -3.78
N GLU A 438 -18.28 6.65 -3.85
CA GLU A 438 -18.02 5.37 -3.19
C GLU A 438 -18.20 5.46 -1.66
N LEU A 439 -17.82 6.59 -1.05
CA LEU A 439 -18.00 6.86 0.37
C LEU A 439 -19.49 6.91 0.75
N PHE A 440 -20.30 7.67 0.01
CA PHE A 440 -21.74 7.75 0.27
C PHE A 440 -22.43 6.41 -0.04
N ASP A 441 -22.04 5.71 -1.10
CA ASP A 441 -22.57 4.38 -1.42
C ASP A 441 -22.22 3.34 -0.34
N LYS A 442 -21.07 3.48 0.31
CA LYS A 442 -20.71 2.65 1.46
C LYS A 442 -21.62 2.97 2.66
N ALA A 443 -21.84 4.25 2.96
CA ALA A 443 -22.73 4.66 4.04
C ALA A 443 -24.17 4.16 3.81
N ARG A 444 -24.71 4.29 2.59
CA ARG A 444 -26.06 3.81 2.21
C ARG A 444 -26.26 2.31 2.37
N LYS A 445 -25.20 1.51 2.32
CA LYS A 445 -25.29 0.04 2.47
C LYS A 445 -25.55 -0.39 3.91
N HIS A 446 -25.27 0.48 4.90
CA HIS A 446 -25.58 0.19 6.29
C HIS A 446 -27.08 0.35 6.56
N ARG A 447 -27.66 -0.58 7.33
CA ARG A 447 -29.10 -0.56 7.64
C ARG A 447 -29.49 0.42 8.74
N GLY A 448 -28.51 0.99 9.45
CA GLY A 448 -28.70 1.93 10.56
C GLY A 448 -28.23 3.34 10.20
N LYS A 449 -28.32 4.26 11.15
CA LYS A 449 -27.79 5.62 10.99
C LYS A 449 -26.27 5.59 10.87
N THR A 450 -25.74 6.37 9.95
CA THR A 450 -24.32 6.47 9.67
C THR A 450 -23.85 7.92 9.72
N ILE A 451 -22.75 8.15 10.42
CA ILE A 451 -22.05 9.42 10.46
C ILE A 451 -20.83 9.32 9.54
N ILE A 452 -20.79 10.18 8.52
CA ILE A 452 -19.60 10.39 7.68
C ILE A 452 -18.82 11.55 8.29
N PHE A 453 -17.64 11.27 8.83
CA PHE A 453 -16.74 12.28 9.39
C PHE A 453 -15.61 12.62 8.41
N ILE A 454 -15.54 13.89 7.97
CA ILE A 454 -14.51 14.42 7.09
C ILE A 454 -13.57 15.32 7.88
N ASP A 455 -12.37 14.83 8.20
CA ASP A 455 -11.34 15.64 8.87
C ASP A 455 -10.58 16.51 7.86
N GLU A 456 -10.03 17.65 8.27
CA GLU A 456 -9.26 18.57 7.40
C GLU A 456 -9.99 18.92 6.09
N ILE A 457 -11.29 19.24 6.15
CA ILE A 457 -12.09 19.54 4.94
C ILE A 457 -11.55 20.75 4.15
N ASP A 458 -10.76 21.62 4.78
CA ASP A 458 -10.03 22.70 4.14
C ASP A 458 -9.01 22.23 3.10
N SER A 459 -8.56 20.98 3.14
CA SER A 459 -7.66 20.43 2.11
C SER A 459 -8.33 20.35 0.72
N ILE A 460 -9.64 20.15 0.67
CA ILE A 460 -10.44 20.15 -0.56
C ILE A 460 -11.26 21.42 -0.74
N GLY A 461 -11.54 22.13 0.36
CA GLY A 461 -12.36 23.34 0.40
C GLY A 461 -11.58 24.67 0.39
N SER A 462 -10.25 24.68 0.30
CA SER A 462 -9.47 25.94 0.39
C SER A 462 -9.58 26.80 -0.87
N ARG A 463 -9.76 28.12 -0.68
CA ARG A 463 -9.77 29.15 -1.74
C ARG A 463 -8.46 29.30 -2.53
N SER A 464 -7.31 28.86 -2.00
CA SER A 464 -5.98 29.32 -2.45
C SER A 464 -5.15 28.31 -3.28
N GLN A 465 -5.73 27.19 -3.72
CA GLN A 465 -4.98 26.19 -4.50
C GLN A 465 -4.86 26.61 -5.98
N GLY A 466 -3.73 27.19 -6.39
CA GLY A 466 -3.39 27.41 -7.81
C GLY A 466 -3.25 26.09 -8.60
N ALA A 467 -3.34 26.15 -9.95
CA ALA A 467 -3.23 25.06 -10.97
C ALA A 467 -4.06 23.76 -10.77
N ASN A 468 -4.14 23.19 -9.56
CA ASN A 468 -4.98 22.05 -9.16
C ASN A 468 -6.45 22.44 -8.85
N HIS A 469 -6.85 23.66 -9.17
CA HIS A 469 -8.09 24.26 -8.68
C HIS A 469 -9.37 23.61 -9.24
N GLN A 470 -9.30 23.01 -10.43
CA GLN A 470 -10.46 22.45 -11.10
C GLN A 470 -10.88 21.09 -10.52
N GLU A 471 -9.92 20.26 -10.11
CA GLU A 471 -10.20 18.94 -9.53
C GLU A 471 -10.77 19.06 -8.11
N ALA A 472 -10.12 19.85 -7.24
CA ALA A 472 -10.62 20.07 -5.88
C ALA A 472 -12.04 20.65 -5.89
N ARG A 473 -12.33 21.59 -6.80
CA ARG A 473 -13.68 22.13 -7.01
C ARG A 473 -14.67 21.07 -7.49
N GLN A 474 -14.25 20.16 -8.37
CA GLN A 474 -15.11 19.07 -8.83
C GLN A 474 -15.43 18.09 -7.69
N THR A 475 -14.44 17.74 -6.86
CA THR A 475 -14.63 16.92 -5.66
C THR A 475 -15.58 17.59 -4.66
N VAL A 476 -15.39 18.88 -4.39
CA VAL A 476 -16.32 19.66 -3.54
C VAL A 476 -17.71 19.71 -4.15
N THR A 477 -17.83 19.89 -5.47
CA THR A 477 -19.13 19.91 -6.16
C THR A 477 -19.84 18.57 -6.04
N GLU A 478 -19.10 17.46 -6.16
CA GLU A 478 -19.66 16.12 -5.95
C GLU A 478 -20.08 15.90 -4.49
N LEU A 479 -19.27 16.30 -3.50
CA LEU A 479 -19.62 16.22 -2.08
C LEU A 479 -20.92 16.98 -1.80
N LEU A 480 -21.00 18.20 -2.31
CA LEU A 480 -22.20 19.02 -2.23
C LEU A 480 -23.38 18.37 -2.96
N GLY A 481 -23.15 17.74 -4.12
CA GLY A 481 -24.18 17.01 -4.85
C GLY A 481 -24.72 15.81 -4.07
N GLN A 482 -23.88 15.09 -3.33
CA GLN A 482 -24.32 14.01 -2.45
C GLN A 482 -25.08 14.52 -1.21
N MET A 483 -24.73 15.69 -0.68
CA MET A 483 -25.44 16.35 0.43
C MET A 483 -26.76 17.01 0.00
N ASP A 484 -26.82 17.54 -1.23
CA ASP A 484 -27.96 18.26 -1.80
C ASP A 484 -28.95 17.34 -2.55
N GLY A 485 -28.57 16.09 -2.84
CA GLY A 485 -29.20 15.18 -3.81
C GLY A 485 -30.71 14.91 -3.68
N PHE A 486 -31.31 14.41 -4.77
CA PHE A 486 -32.76 14.22 -4.93
C PHE A 486 -33.37 13.09 -4.08
N GLU A 487 -32.60 12.08 -3.72
CA GLU A 487 -32.98 11.02 -2.77
C GLU A 487 -32.27 11.32 -1.46
N GLN A 488 -32.94 12.08 -0.59
CA GLN A 488 -32.44 12.32 0.76
C GLN A 488 -32.44 10.99 1.52
N ASP A 489 -31.26 10.59 1.95
CA ASP A 489 -31.11 9.45 2.84
C ASP A 489 -31.00 9.98 4.27
N ASP A 490 -32.14 10.08 4.96
CA ASP A 490 -32.23 10.53 6.37
C ASP A 490 -31.38 9.67 7.33
N SER A 491 -30.82 8.57 6.83
CA SER A 491 -29.90 7.69 7.55
C SER A 491 -28.46 8.23 7.62
N ILE A 492 -28.07 9.22 6.80
CA ILE A 492 -26.68 9.69 6.70
C ILE A 492 -26.55 11.12 7.22
N MET A 493 -25.67 11.32 8.20
CA MET A 493 -25.25 12.65 8.68
C MET A 493 -23.79 12.91 8.33
N VAL A 494 -23.50 14.07 7.74
CA VAL A 494 -22.12 14.47 7.44
C VAL A 494 -21.61 15.42 8.52
N ILE A 495 -20.49 15.07 9.15
CA ILE A 495 -19.77 15.94 10.08
C ILE A 495 -18.41 16.26 9.45
N ALA A 496 -18.06 17.52 9.30
CA ALA A 496 -16.74 17.93 8.82
C ALA A 496 -15.97 18.67 9.91
N ALA A 497 -14.64 18.56 9.92
CA ALA A 497 -13.79 19.28 10.83
C ALA A 497 -12.76 20.13 10.08
N THR A 498 -12.51 21.34 10.57
CA THR A 498 -11.44 22.21 10.06
C THR A 498 -10.72 22.94 11.18
N ASN A 499 -9.46 23.28 10.93
CA ASN A 499 -8.69 24.19 11.79
C ASN A 499 -8.69 25.64 11.27
N CYS A 500 -9.07 25.85 10.00
CA CYS A 500 -8.91 27.11 9.28
C CYS A 500 -10.24 27.49 8.57
N PRO A 501 -11.32 27.78 9.34
CA PRO A 501 -12.65 28.05 8.79
C PRO A 501 -12.66 29.21 7.78
N GLU A 502 -11.77 30.19 7.93
CA GLU A 502 -11.63 31.35 7.05
C GLU A 502 -11.18 30.99 5.63
N THR A 503 -10.51 29.86 5.47
CA THR A 503 -10.00 29.39 4.17
C THR A 503 -11.04 28.62 3.36
N LEU A 504 -12.13 28.19 4.00
CA LEU A 504 -13.16 27.35 3.38
C LEU A 504 -13.96 28.08 2.29
N ASP A 505 -14.38 27.28 1.29
CA ASP A 505 -15.31 27.71 0.27
C ASP A 505 -16.67 28.04 0.89
N PRO A 506 -17.19 29.28 0.74
CA PRO A 506 -18.51 29.67 1.23
C PRO A 506 -19.64 28.79 0.72
N ALA A 507 -19.46 28.08 -0.40
CA ALA A 507 -20.42 27.11 -0.90
C ALA A 507 -20.74 26.03 0.15
N LEU A 508 -19.75 25.58 0.93
CA LEU A 508 -19.94 24.57 1.97
C LEU A 508 -20.86 25.04 3.12
N LEU A 509 -20.84 26.33 3.42
CA LEU A 509 -21.57 26.95 4.54
C LEU A 509 -22.99 27.42 4.16
N ARG A 510 -23.45 27.17 2.94
CA ARG A 510 -24.79 27.59 2.53
C ARG A 510 -25.86 26.75 3.24
N PRO A 511 -27.04 27.34 3.55
CA PRO A 511 -28.14 26.62 4.18
C PRO A 511 -28.49 25.32 3.44
N GLY A 512 -28.63 24.23 4.18
CA GLY A 512 -28.85 22.89 3.63
C GLY A 512 -27.57 22.14 3.26
N ARG A 513 -26.40 22.58 3.71
CA ARG A 513 -25.12 21.86 3.60
C ARG A 513 -24.51 21.71 5.00
N PHE A 514 -23.46 22.44 5.33
CA PHE A 514 -23.01 22.59 6.72
C PHE A 514 -23.72 23.77 7.37
N ASP A 515 -25.00 23.56 7.71
CA ASP A 515 -25.88 24.57 8.28
C ASP A 515 -25.77 24.70 9.80
N VAL A 516 -25.13 23.74 10.47
CA VAL A 516 -24.75 23.83 11.89
C VAL A 516 -23.24 23.97 12.01
N THR A 517 -22.75 24.97 12.73
CA THR A 517 -21.33 25.12 13.05
C THR A 517 -21.15 25.03 14.56
N ILE A 518 -20.23 24.18 15.01
CA ILE A 518 -19.89 23.97 16.42
C ILE A 518 -18.44 24.41 16.62
N GLU A 519 -18.24 25.40 17.50
CA GLU A 519 -16.91 25.91 17.83
C GLU A 519 -16.32 25.18 19.03
N ILE A 520 -15.26 24.43 18.80
CA ILE A 520 -14.56 23.63 19.80
C ILE A 520 -13.33 24.41 20.27
N GLY A 521 -13.50 25.04 21.43
CA GLY A 521 -12.48 25.85 22.11
C GLY A 521 -11.42 25.03 22.84
N LEU A 522 -10.49 25.75 23.47
CA LEU A 522 -9.55 25.16 24.42
C LEU A 522 -10.28 24.77 25.72
N PRO A 523 -9.86 23.68 26.39
CA PRO A 523 -10.51 23.22 27.61
C PRO A 523 -10.35 24.22 28.76
N ASP A 524 -11.43 24.45 29.51
CA ASP A 524 -11.40 25.18 30.77
C ASP A 524 -10.66 24.38 31.87
N LYS A 525 -10.49 24.98 33.06
CA LYS A 525 -9.76 24.32 34.16
C LYS A 525 -10.38 22.97 34.55
N ALA A 526 -11.71 22.85 34.59
CA ALA A 526 -12.39 21.61 34.96
C ALA A 526 -12.16 20.53 33.89
N LYS A 527 -12.33 20.87 32.60
CA LYS A 527 -12.06 19.99 31.47
C LYS A 527 -10.59 19.53 31.45
N ARG A 528 -9.64 20.42 31.74
CA ARG A 528 -8.21 20.05 31.84
C ARG A 528 -7.94 19.04 32.95
N ILE A 529 -8.61 19.15 34.10
CA ILE A 529 -8.52 18.15 35.18
C ILE A 529 -8.99 16.79 34.67
N SER A 530 -10.19 16.73 34.07
CA SER A 530 -10.74 15.47 33.55
C SER A 530 -9.85 14.83 32.47
N VAL A 531 -9.28 15.65 31.58
CA VAL A 531 -8.33 15.17 30.55
C VAL A 531 -7.04 14.64 31.17
N LEU A 532 -6.50 15.31 32.18
CA LEU A 532 -5.30 14.85 32.89
C LEU A 532 -5.56 13.54 33.64
N GLU A 533 -6.66 13.45 34.37
CA GLU A 533 -7.07 12.24 35.09
C GLU A 533 -7.22 11.06 34.12
N PHE A 534 -7.90 11.28 32.99
CA PHE A 534 -8.07 10.28 31.95
C PHE A 534 -6.73 9.73 31.45
N TYR A 535 -5.81 10.61 31.04
CA TYR A 535 -4.51 10.16 30.53
C TYR A 535 -3.60 9.55 31.61
N CYS A 536 -3.86 9.82 32.88
CA CYS A 536 -3.08 9.29 34.01
C CYS A 536 -3.66 8.00 34.60
N LYS A 537 -4.92 7.65 34.29
CA LYS A 537 -5.65 6.52 34.89
C LYS A 537 -4.89 5.18 34.84
N GLU A 538 -4.29 4.88 33.69
CA GLU A 538 -3.57 3.60 33.44
C GLU A 538 -2.05 3.69 33.68
N LYS A 539 -1.57 4.76 34.32
CA LYS A 539 -0.14 4.99 34.55
C LYS A 539 0.22 4.81 36.03
N PRO A 540 1.46 4.37 36.35
CA PRO A 540 1.90 4.24 37.73
C PRO A 540 2.12 5.63 38.34
N MET A 541 1.08 6.23 38.92
CA MET A 541 1.12 7.58 39.50
C MET A 541 1.57 7.56 40.96
N GLY A 542 2.36 8.56 41.36
CA GLY A 542 2.69 8.84 42.75
C GLY A 542 1.55 9.54 43.50
N PHE A 543 1.57 9.43 44.84
CA PHE A 543 0.57 10.05 45.71
C PHE A 543 0.70 11.59 45.81
N ASP A 544 1.78 12.17 45.29
CA ASP A 544 2.11 13.59 45.41
C ASP A 544 1.55 14.45 44.26
N ILE A 545 0.68 13.88 43.41
CA ILE A 545 0.14 14.55 42.23
C ILE A 545 -1.21 15.20 42.55
N ASN A 546 -1.29 16.51 42.26
CA ASN A 546 -2.51 17.28 42.32
C ASN A 546 -2.92 17.75 40.93
N PHE A 547 -3.96 17.14 40.35
CA PHE A 547 -4.46 17.49 39.01
C PHE A 547 -5.00 18.91 38.93
N ALA A 548 -5.53 19.48 40.03
CA ALA A 548 -6.01 20.86 40.05
C ALA A 548 -4.87 21.88 39.94
N GLU A 549 -3.70 21.59 40.53
CA GLU A 549 -2.48 22.40 40.37
C GLU A 549 -1.93 22.29 38.94
N LEU A 550 -1.87 21.07 38.39
CA LEU A 550 -1.42 20.85 37.02
C LEU A 550 -2.34 21.55 36.00
N ALA A 551 -3.66 21.48 36.20
CA ALA A 551 -4.63 22.17 35.36
C ALA A 551 -4.51 23.70 35.43
N GLN A 552 -4.07 24.24 36.58
CA GLN A 552 -3.79 25.68 36.72
C GLN A 552 -2.49 26.07 36.01
N ALA A 553 -1.46 25.21 36.04
CA ALA A 553 -0.20 25.45 35.36
C ALA A 553 -0.24 25.23 33.83
N THR A 554 -1.34 24.66 33.31
CA THR A 554 -1.53 24.31 31.89
C THR A 554 -2.61 25.15 31.22
N GLU A 555 -2.77 26.40 31.65
CA GLU A 555 -3.67 27.33 30.99
C GLU A 555 -3.30 27.49 29.50
N GLY A 556 -4.30 27.45 28.62
CA GLY A 556 -4.10 27.49 27.17
C GLY A 556 -3.67 26.17 26.51
N PHE A 557 -3.47 25.09 27.27
CA PHE A 557 -3.09 23.79 26.70
C PHE A 557 -4.29 23.12 26.04
N SER A 558 -4.08 22.57 24.83
CA SER A 558 -5.05 21.69 24.20
C SER A 558 -5.02 20.29 24.84
N PRO A 559 -6.07 19.44 24.66
CA PRO A 559 -6.04 18.04 25.06
C PRO A 559 -4.83 17.27 24.50
N ALA A 560 -4.37 17.61 23.30
CA ALA A 560 -3.15 17.04 22.72
C ALA A 560 -1.89 17.49 23.47
N ASP A 561 -1.80 18.75 23.90
CA ASP A 561 -0.69 19.25 24.70
C ASP A 561 -0.67 18.61 26.10
N LEU A 562 -1.84 18.42 26.73
CA LEU A 562 -1.97 17.71 28.00
C LEU A 562 -1.55 16.25 27.89
N LYS A 563 -1.95 15.55 26.82
CA LYS A 563 -1.48 14.20 26.53
C LYS A 563 0.05 14.16 26.40
N ASN A 564 0.63 15.14 25.71
CA ASN A 564 2.07 15.25 25.54
C ASN A 564 2.78 15.53 26.88
N LEU A 565 2.21 16.39 27.73
CA LEU A 565 2.70 16.65 29.08
C LEU A 565 2.79 15.36 29.91
N VAL A 566 1.72 14.56 29.93
CA VAL A 566 1.71 13.28 30.65
C VAL A 566 2.75 12.31 30.09
N ASN A 567 2.92 12.26 28.77
CA ASN A 567 3.93 11.40 28.12
C ASN A 567 5.36 11.84 28.44
N GLU A 568 5.65 13.15 28.45
CA GLU A 568 6.97 13.67 28.82
C GLU A 568 7.25 13.45 30.32
N ALA A 569 6.25 13.58 31.18
CA ALA A 569 6.38 13.23 32.59
C ALA A 569 6.66 11.73 32.79
N ALA A 570 6.02 10.85 32.01
CA ALA A 570 6.28 9.42 32.03
C ALA A 570 7.72 9.08 31.57
N LYS A 571 8.21 9.73 30.51
CA LYS A 571 9.60 9.57 30.04
C LYS A 571 10.61 10.08 31.07
N ALA A 572 10.31 11.21 31.73
CA ALA A 572 11.15 11.73 32.80
C ALA A 572 11.22 10.74 33.97
N ALA A 573 10.10 10.11 34.33
CA ALA A 573 10.05 9.05 35.35
C ALA A 573 10.86 7.81 34.93
N MET A 574 10.79 7.39 33.67
CA MET A 574 11.53 6.24 33.16
C MET A 574 13.05 6.42 33.25
N ASN A 575 13.53 7.67 33.12
CA ASN A 575 14.94 8.01 33.22
C ASN A 575 15.39 8.31 34.66
N ASP A 576 14.48 8.27 35.63
CA ASP A 576 14.79 8.48 37.04
C ASP A 576 15.16 7.14 37.70
N PRO A 577 16.42 6.93 38.11
CA PRO A 577 16.86 5.67 38.69
C PRO A 577 16.26 5.39 40.08
N GLU A 578 15.68 6.40 40.75
CA GLU A 578 15.17 6.28 42.12
C GLU A 578 13.64 6.08 42.21
N CYS A 579 12.90 6.19 41.10
CA CYS A 579 11.44 6.14 41.12
C CYS A 579 10.85 5.30 39.98
N ARG A 580 9.99 4.32 40.32
CA ARG A 580 9.17 3.56 39.35
C ARG A 580 7.78 4.17 39.10
N THR A 581 7.44 5.24 39.81
CA THR A 581 6.16 5.96 39.69
C THR A 581 6.38 7.37 39.15
N ILE A 582 5.38 7.89 38.44
CA ILE A 582 5.34 9.26 37.94
C ILE A 582 4.95 10.17 39.10
N ASN A 583 5.86 11.01 39.58
CA ASN A 583 5.64 11.92 40.69
C ASN A 583 5.57 13.37 40.22
N ARG A 584 5.21 14.31 41.12
CA ARG A 584 5.09 15.74 40.82
C ARG A 584 6.36 16.32 40.17
N LYS A 585 7.55 15.89 40.63
CA LYS A 585 8.85 16.34 40.06
C LYS A 585 8.96 16.10 38.55
N HIS A 586 8.42 14.99 38.04
CA HIS A 586 8.48 14.64 36.62
C HIS A 586 7.55 15.53 35.79
N PHE A 587 6.36 15.86 36.31
CA PHE A 587 5.45 16.82 35.69
C PHE A 587 6.04 18.23 35.64
N MET A 588 6.71 18.68 36.71
CA MET A 588 7.38 19.99 36.72
C MET A 588 8.50 20.07 35.67
N LEU A 589 9.28 18.99 35.52
CA LEU A 589 10.33 18.90 34.51
C LEU A 589 9.74 18.90 33.09
N ALA A 590 8.64 18.18 32.89
CA ALA A 590 7.92 18.16 31.62
C ALA A 590 7.30 19.53 31.28
N LEU A 591 6.68 20.22 32.24
CA LEU A 591 6.16 21.58 32.08
C LEU A 591 7.26 22.56 31.70
N THR A 592 8.43 22.49 32.34
CA THR A 592 9.57 23.34 32.00
C THR A 592 10.01 23.13 30.56
N LYS A 593 10.11 21.86 30.13
CA LYS A 593 10.47 21.50 28.75
C LYS A 593 9.43 22.00 27.74
N LEU A 594 8.14 21.83 28.04
CA LEU A 594 7.05 22.24 27.15
C LEU A 594 6.84 23.75 27.11
N GLY A 595 7.02 24.47 28.22
CA GLY A 595 6.93 25.93 28.27
C GLY A 595 8.00 26.61 27.41
N VAL A 596 9.21 26.04 27.33
CA VAL A 596 10.26 26.51 26.40
C VAL A 596 9.82 26.29 24.94
N GLN A 597 9.20 25.14 24.64
CA GLN A 597 8.72 24.84 23.29
C GLN A 597 7.52 25.69 22.87
N GLN A 598 6.64 26.05 23.79
CA GLN A 598 5.50 26.94 23.52
C GLN A 598 5.96 28.36 23.17
N LYS A 599 6.91 28.93 23.91
CA LYS A 599 7.51 30.24 23.57
C LYS A 599 8.11 30.24 22.16
N ILE A 600 8.84 29.19 21.81
CA ILE A 600 9.42 29.02 20.45
C ILE A 600 8.31 28.90 19.39
N LYS A 601 7.20 28.20 19.68
CA LYS A 601 6.06 28.11 18.76
C LYS A 601 5.32 29.44 18.61
N GLU A 602 5.16 30.21 19.68
CA GLU A 602 4.52 31.52 19.65
C GLU A 602 5.36 32.54 18.87
N GLU A 603 6.68 32.59 19.09
CA GLU A 603 7.61 33.41 18.30
C GLU A 603 7.59 33.04 16.81
N ASN A 604 7.58 31.74 16.49
CA ASN A 604 7.48 31.28 15.11
C ASN A 604 6.12 31.56 14.45
N LYS A 605 5.02 31.48 15.21
CA LYS A 605 3.69 31.88 14.72
C LYS A 605 3.66 33.37 14.42
N LEU A 606 4.15 34.22 15.33
CA LEU A 606 4.26 35.67 15.10
C LEU A 606 5.10 36.00 13.86
N ASN A 607 6.24 35.32 13.69
CA ASN A 607 7.07 35.50 12.50
C ASN A 607 6.34 35.07 11.22
N GLY A 608 5.60 33.95 11.24
CA GLY A 608 4.80 33.49 10.10
C GLY A 608 3.67 34.44 9.67
N TYR A 609 3.19 35.32 10.56
CA TYR A 609 2.19 36.34 10.26
C TYR A 609 2.78 37.68 9.78
N LEU A 610 4.10 37.86 9.89
CA LEU A 610 4.76 39.05 9.37
C LEU A 610 4.91 38.93 7.84
N PRO A 611 4.52 39.98 7.07
CA PRO A 611 4.82 40.05 5.65
C PRO A 611 6.31 39.83 5.39
N ALA A 612 6.67 39.20 4.27
CA ALA A 612 8.04 38.82 3.92
C ALA A 612 9.07 39.99 3.83
N TYR A 613 8.62 41.24 3.99
CA TYR A 613 9.48 42.43 4.07
C TYR A 613 9.75 42.91 5.52
N LEU A 614 9.08 42.31 6.51
CA LEU A 614 9.26 42.53 7.95
C LEU A 614 9.89 41.33 8.67
N GLN A 615 9.89 40.15 8.04
CA GLN A 615 10.78 39.03 8.37
C GLN A 615 12.19 39.34 7.86
#